data_AF-A0A842Q1P9-F1
#
_entry.id   AF-A0A842Q1P9-F1
#
_cell.length_a   1.000
_cell.length_b   1.000
_cell.length_c   1.000
_cell.angle_alpha   90.00
_cell.angle_beta   90.00
_cell.angle_gamma   90.00
#
_symmetry.space_group_name_H-M   'P 1'
#
loop_
_entity.id
_entity.type
_entity.pdbx_description
1 polymer ?
#
loop_
_entity_poly.entity_id
_entity_poly.type
_entity_poly.pdbx_seq_one_letter_code
_entity_poly.pdbx_strand_id
1 'polypeptide(L)'
;MLCKIDTQIVKFGLIIDELKSIDDKLLKKRALSINENNSQYSAVLSLDIAHSRRIIKILHFSKIAFEKLKNKLQGISNFGDIVDVLSPAIAVVKSIRACLIPCIPESEEELVNISELLGCILIDAGQVGGHTINFKIANEEAVRLLNEASLAAEKDIKKIFIDIPNYQ
;
A
#
# COMPACT_ATOMS: atom_id res chain seq x y z
N MET A 1 -12.75 5.69 12.29
CA MET A 1 -11.46 5.78 11.57
C MET A 1 -10.80 4.42 11.36
N LEU A 2 -10.42 3.69 12.42
CA LEU A 2 -9.73 2.39 12.30
C LEU A 2 -10.48 1.39 11.40
N CYS A 3 -11.81 1.31 11.52
CA CYS A 3 -12.64 0.48 10.65
C CYS A 3 -12.48 0.82 9.15
N LYS A 4 -12.34 2.11 8.79
CA LYS A 4 -12.11 2.51 7.38
C LYS A 4 -10.74 2.06 6.88
N ILE A 5 -9.71 2.13 7.73
CA ILE A 5 -8.37 1.60 7.41
C ILE A 5 -8.44 0.07 7.22
N ASP A 6 -9.16 -0.63 8.10
CA ASP A 6 -9.38 -2.07 7.99
C ASP A 6 -10.10 -2.45 6.69
N THR A 7 -11.12 -1.70 6.29
CA THR A 7 -11.78 -1.89 5.00
C THR A 7 -10.79 -1.81 3.84
N GLN A 8 -9.87 -0.83 3.86
CA GLN A 8 -8.86 -0.70 2.80
C GLN A 8 -7.84 -1.83 2.83
N ILE A 9 -7.39 -2.27 4.00
CA ILE A 9 -6.48 -3.42 4.15
C ILE A 9 -7.11 -4.69 3.54
N VAL A 10 -8.39 -4.95 3.84
CA VAL A 10 -9.14 -6.09 3.29
C VAL A 10 -9.32 -5.95 1.78
N LYS A 11 -9.75 -4.77 1.28
CA LYS A 11 -9.92 -4.48 -0.14
C LYS A 11 -8.63 -4.76 -0.91
N PHE A 12 -7.49 -4.27 -0.42
CA PHE A 12 -6.19 -4.51 -1.05
C PHE A 12 -5.79 -5.98 -1.03
N GLY A 13 -6.07 -6.71 0.06
CA GLY A 13 -5.86 -8.16 0.11
C GLY A 13 -6.62 -8.90 -0.98
N LEU A 14 -7.91 -8.61 -1.17
CA LEU A 14 -8.75 -9.24 -2.19
C LEU A 14 -8.22 -8.97 -3.61
N ILE A 15 -7.86 -7.72 -3.92
CA ILE A 15 -7.32 -7.35 -5.23
C ILE A 15 -5.96 -8.02 -5.48
N ILE A 16 -5.10 -8.12 -4.46
CA ILE A 16 -3.82 -8.83 -4.56
C ILE A 16 -4.05 -10.29 -4.95
N ASP A 17 -5.00 -10.97 -4.31
CA ASP A 17 -5.25 -12.39 -4.57
C ASP A 17 -5.87 -12.62 -5.96
N GLU A 18 -6.74 -11.72 -6.42
CA GLU A 18 -7.25 -11.72 -7.78
C GLU A 18 -6.12 -11.54 -8.82
N LEU A 19 -5.26 -10.54 -8.63
CA LEU A 19 -4.15 -10.26 -9.54
C LEU A 19 -3.12 -11.40 -9.57
N LYS A 20 -2.89 -12.10 -8.45
CA LYS A 20 -2.04 -13.31 -8.42
C LYS A 20 -2.64 -14.42 -9.26
N SER A 21 -3.94 -14.66 -9.14
CA SER A 21 -4.65 -15.66 -9.98
C SER A 21 -4.56 -15.31 -11.46
N ILE A 22 -4.61 -14.02 -11.80
CA ILE A 22 -4.38 -13.55 -13.17
C ILE A 22 -2.93 -13.78 -13.61
N ASP A 23 -1.93 -13.42 -12.78
CA ASP A 23 -0.49 -13.65 -13.05
C ASP A 23 -0.22 -15.12 -13.38
N ASP A 24 -0.74 -16.04 -12.56
CA ASP A 24 -0.57 -17.49 -12.76
C ASP A 24 -1.17 -17.98 -14.08
N LYS A 25 -2.32 -17.44 -14.50
CA LYS A 25 -2.95 -17.77 -15.79
C LYS A 25 -2.12 -17.24 -16.95
N LEU A 26 -1.59 -16.02 -16.85
CA LEU A 26 -0.74 -15.42 -17.88
C LEU A 26 0.59 -16.17 -18.02
N LEU A 27 1.20 -16.61 -16.91
CA LEU A 27 2.41 -17.44 -16.91
C LEU A 27 2.19 -18.76 -17.64
N LYS A 28 1.09 -19.46 -17.36
CA LYS A 28 0.73 -20.71 -18.06
C LYS A 28 0.53 -20.48 -19.56
N LYS A 29 -0.19 -19.42 -19.95
CA LYS A 29 -0.37 -19.05 -21.36
C LYS A 29 0.96 -18.73 -22.05
N ARG A 30 1.86 -18.02 -21.36
CA ARG A 30 3.18 -17.67 -21.89
C ARG A 30 4.02 -18.91 -22.16
N ALA A 31 4.02 -19.88 -21.24
CA ALA A 31 4.73 -21.14 -21.44
C ALA A 31 4.23 -21.91 -22.67
N LEU A 32 2.91 -21.95 -22.89
CA LEU A 32 2.32 -22.55 -24.11
C LEU A 32 2.75 -21.80 -25.38
N SER A 33 2.67 -20.47 -25.36
CA SER A 33 3.07 -19.61 -26.49
C SER A 33 4.54 -19.77 -26.89
N ILE A 34 5.43 -20.05 -25.91
CA ILE A 34 6.85 -20.34 -26.17
C ILE A 34 6.99 -21.69 -26.88
N ASN A 35 6.29 -22.72 -26.41
CA ASN A 35 6.30 -24.05 -27.04
C ASN A 35 5.76 -24.02 -28.48
N GLU A 36 4.82 -23.12 -28.77
CA GLU A 36 4.25 -22.91 -30.11
C GLU A 36 5.12 -21.99 -31.00
N ASN A 37 6.29 -21.54 -30.53
CA ASN A 37 7.19 -20.60 -31.21
C ASN A 37 6.52 -19.25 -31.57
N ASN A 38 5.46 -18.86 -30.86
CA ASN A 38 4.79 -17.59 -31.06
C ASN A 38 5.44 -16.48 -30.23
N SER A 39 6.57 -15.97 -30.71
CA SER A 39 7.41 -15.00 -29.99
C SER A 39 6.70 -13.66 -29.73
N GLN A 40 5.90 -13.19 -30.68
CA GLN A 40 5.15 -11.94 -30.55
C GLN A 40 4.10 -12.02 -29.44
N TYR A 41 3.33 -13.12 -29.40
CA TYR A 41 2.33 -13.31 -28.35
C TYR A 41 2.94 -13.50 -26.96
N SER A 42 4.06 -14.24 -26.87
CA SER A 42 4.83 -14.39 -25.62
C SER A 42 5.36 -13.04 -25.08
N ALA A 43 5.77 -12.13 -25.98
CA ALA A 43 6.23 -10.80 -25.59
C ALA A 43 5.09 -9.96 -24.98
N VAL A 44 3.89 -9.98 -25.59
CA VAL A 44 2.71 -9.30 -25.04
C VAL A 44 2.36 -9.83 -23.65
N LEU A 45 2.30 -11.15 -23.48
CA LEU A 45 2.02 -11.78 -22.18
C LEU A 45 3.06 -11.39 -21.12
N SER A 46 4.32 -11.20 -21.51
CA SER A 46 5.38 -10.77 -20.60
C SER A 46 5.15 -9.34 -20.07
N LEU A 47 4.62 -8.45 -20.91
CA LEU A 47 4.25 -7.09 -20.50
C LEU A 47 3.06 -7.11 -19.53
N ASP A 48 2.04 -7.93 -19.79
CA ASP A 48 0.87 -8.06 -18.92
C ASP A 48 1.24 -8.63 -17.54
N ILE A 49 2.14 -9.63 -17.50
CA ILE A 49 2.71 -10.18 -16.27
C ILE A 49 3.47 -9.08 -15.51
N ALA A 50 4.35 -8.33 -16.18
CA ALA A 50 5.11 -7.26 -15.55
C ALA A 50 4.20 -6.18 -14.97
N HIS A 51 3.12 -5.84 -15.68
CA HIS A 51 2.11 -4.89 -15.23
C HIS A 51 1.36 -5.38 -13.99
N SER A 52 0.82 -6.61 -14.01
CA SER A 52 0.14 -7.22 -12.85
C SER A 52 1.04 -7.24 -11.61
N ARG A 53 2.29 -7.70 -11.76
CA ARG A 53 3.27 -7.76 -10.68
C ARG A 53 3.62 -6.40 -10.10
N ARG A 54 3.68 -5.36 -10.94
CA ARG A 54 3.89 -3.99 -10.48
C ARG A 54 2.74 -3.53 -9.59
N ILE A 55 1.48 -3.78 -9.99
CA ILE A 55 0.31 -3.41 -9.20
C ILE A 55 0.29 -4.20 -7.88
N ILE A 56 0.57 -5.50 -7.91
CA ILE A 56 0.66 -6.34 -6.70
C ILE A 56 1.68 -5.77 -5.72
N LYS A 57 2.87 -5.36 -6.18
CA LYS A 57 3.91 -4.73 -5.32
C LYS A 57 3.40 -3.47 -4.63
N ILE A 58 2.77 -2.56 -5.40
CA ILE A 58 2.22 -1.31 -4.88
C ILE A 58 1.12 -1.58 -3.83
N LEU A 59 0.20 -2.50 -4.14
CA LEU A 59 -0.87 -2.91 -3.23
C LEU A 59 -0.33 -3.53 -1.94
N HIS A 60 0.67 -4.40 -2.05
CA HIS A 60 1.24 -5.09 -0.89
C HIS A 60 1.97 -4.12 0.04
N PHE A 61 2.70 -3.16 -0.54
CA PHE A 61 3.30 -2.04 0.19
C PHE A 61 2.23 -1.23 0.92
N SER A 62 1.20 -0.77 0.21
CA SER A 62 0.12 0.03 0.76
C SER A 62 -0.63 -0.68 1.89
N LYS A 63 -0.90 -1.98 1.72
CA LYS A 63 -1.51 -2.83 2.75
C LYS A 63 -0.68 -2.85 4.03
N ILE A 64 0.62 -3.13 3.94
CA ILE A 64 1.51 -3.18 5.11
C ILE A 64 1.67 -1.80 5.76
N ALA A 65 1.75 -0.73 4.95
CA ALA A 65 1.80 0.63 5.46
C ALA A 65 0.53 0.97 6.27
N PHE A 66 -0.65 0.54 5.80
CA PHE A 66 -1.89 0.68 6.56
C PHE A 66 -1.95 -0.19 7.82
N GLU A 67 -1.45 -1.42 7.79
CA GLU A 67 -1.35 -2.27 8.99
C GLU A 67 -0.45 -1.63 10.05
N LYS A 68 0.71 -1.10 9.65
CA LYS A 68 1.61 -0.35 10.55
C LYS A 68 0.93 0.90 11.09
N LEU A 69 0.23 1.65 10.23
CA LEU A 69 -0.49 2.85 10.63
C LEU A 69 -1.59 2.52 11.64
N LYS A 70 -2.37 1.48 11.38
CA LYS A 70 -3.39 0.99 12.31
C LYS A 70 -2.80 0.67 13.68
N ASN A 71 -1.69 -0.06 13.72
CA ASN A 71 -1.03 -0.41 14.98
C ASN A 71 -0.57 0.83 15.76
N LYS A 72 -0.04 1.86 15.06
CA LYS A 72 0.31 3.14 15.68
C LYS A 72 -0.91 3.85 16.26
N LEU A 73 -1.99 3.94 15.49
CA LEU A 73 -3.25 4.57 15.91
C LEU A 73 -3.91 3.84 17.10
N GLN A 74 -3.79 2.51 17.18
CA GLN A 74 -4.28 1.73 18.31
C GLN A 74 -3.49 1.96 19.60
N GLY A 75 -2.24 2.44 19.50
CA GLY A 75 -1.38 2.72 20.66
C GLY A 75 -1.61 4.08 21.31
N ILE A 76 -2.55 4.89 20.80
CA ILE A 76 -2.86 6.20 21.37
C ILE A 76 -3.56 5.99 22.72
N SER A 77 -2.97 6.55 23.78
CA SER A 77 -3.47 6.39 25.15
C SER A 77 -3.82 7.73 25.82
N ASN A 78 -3.20 8.83 25.38
CA ASN A 78 -3.39 10.16 25.93
C ASN A 78 -3.46 11.23 24.81
N PHE A 79 -3.83 12.47 25.16
CA PHE A 79 -3.99 13.57 24.20
C PHE A 79 -2.68 14.03 23.54
N GLY A 80 -1.54 13.94 24.24
CA GLY A 80 -0.23 14.26 23.67
C GLY A 80 0.16 13.27 22.56
N ASP A 81 -0.10 11.98 22.79
CA ASP A 81 0.11 10.91 21.81
C ASP A 81 -0.70 11.16 20.53
N ILE A 82 -1.87 11.80 20.62
CA ILE A 82 -2.74 12.04 19.46
C ILE A 82 -2.02 12.92 18.44
N VAL A 83 -1.39 14.01 18.86
CA VAL A 83 -0.72 14.92 17.92
C VAL A 83 0.51 14.26 17.28
N ASP A 84 1.28 13.53 18.08
CA ASP A 84 2.49 12.83 17.66
C ASP A 84 2.21 11.65 16.73
N VAL A 85 1.04 11.01 16.85
CA VAL A 85 0.65 9.87 16.01
C VAL A 85 -0.16 10.33 14.79
N LEU A 86 -1.08 11.29 14.92
CA LEU A 86 -1.96 11.69 13.81
C LEU A 86 -1.23 12.51 12.74
N SER A 87 -0.29 13.36 13.13
CA SER A 87 0.48 14.17 12.18
C SER A 87 1.24 13.33 11.15
N PRO A 88 2.07 12.34 11.55
CA PRO A 88 2.69 11.41 10.60
C PRO A 88 1.65 10.53 9.88
N ALA A 89 0.53 10.18 10.54
CA ALA A 89 -0.50 9.35 9.92
C ALA A 89 -1.09 9.98 8.66
N ILE A 90 -1.38 11.28 8.68
CA ILE A 90 -1.91 12.00 7.51
C ILE A 90 -0.92 11.94 6.35
N ALA A 91 0.37 12.13 6.62
CA ALA A 91 1.41 12.08 5.59
C ALA A 91 1.56 10.66 4.98
N VAL A 92 1.45 9.61 5.81
CA VAL A 92 1.44 8.22 5.36
C VAL A 92 0.26 7.96 4.43
N VAL A 93 -0.97 8.34 4.81
CA VAL A 93 -2.17 8.13 3.99
C VAL A 93 -2.07 8.89 2.66
N LYS A 94 -1.59 10.14 2.67
CA LYS A 94 -1.36 10.91 1.44
C LYS A 94 -0.33 10.26 0.51
N SER A 95 0.74 9.71 1.07
CA SER A 95 1.80 9.02 0.30
C SER A 95 1.28 7.73 -0.33
N ILE A 96 0.54 6.93 0.44
CA ILE A 96 -0.11 5.70 -0.07
C ILE A 96 -1.11 6.05 -1.18
N ARG A 97 -1.92 7.09 -0.99
CA ARG A 97 -2.87 7.57 -2.00
C ARG A 97 -2.16 7.94 -3.31
N ALA A 98 -1.10 8.73 -3.24
CA ALA A 98 -0.33 9.13 -4.42
C ALA A 98 0.25 7.92 -5.18
N CYS A 99 0.63 6.86 -4.47
CA CYS A 99 1.14 5.63 -5.07
C CYS A 99 0.03 4.78 -5.71
N LEU A 100 -1.17 4.76 -5.12
CA LEU A 100 -2.28 3.91 -5.54
C LEU A 100 -3.11 4.48 -6.69
N ILE A 101 -3.34 5.80 -6.75
CA ILE A 101 -4.23 6.42 -7.75
C ILE A 101 -3.91 5.98 -9.20
N PRO A 102 -2.63 5.89 -9.64
CA PRO A 102 -2.32 5.46 -11.00
C PRO A 102 -2.71 4.01 -11.32
N CYS A 103 -2.99 3.18 -10.32
CA CYS A 103 -3.27 1.76 -10.46
C CYS A 103 -4.70 1.37 -10.01
N ILE A 104 -5.24 2.07 -9.01
CA ILE A 104 -6.52 1.76 -8.34
C ILE A 104 -7.22 3.09 -8.01
N PRO A 105 -7.71 3.81 -9.03
CA PRO A 105 -8.39 5.09 -8.84
C PRO A 105 -9.65 4.96 -7.98
N GLU A 106 -10.29 3.77 -7.95
CA GLU A 106 -11.51 3.50 -7.18
C GLU A 106 -11.29 3.48 -5.67
N SER A 107 -10.08 3.74 -5.19
CA SER A 107 -9.80 3.92 -3.75
C SER A 107 -9.51 5.37 -3.39
N GLU A 108 -9.49 6.29 -4.35
CA GLU A 108 -9.13 7.69 -4.10
C GLU A 108 -10.05 8.35 -3.06
N GLU A 109 -11.37 8.22 -3.22
CA GLU A 109 -12.36 8.84 -2.36
C GLU A 109 -12.23 8.35 -0.92
N GLU A 110 -12.09 7.05 -0.71
CA GLU A 110 -11.95 6.48 0.63
C GLU A 110 -10.64 6.91 1.30
N LEU A 111 -9.56 7.05 0.54
CA LEU A 111 -8.27 7.52 1.06
C LEU A 111 -8.29 9.02 1.38
N VAL A 112 -9.00 9.83 0.58
CA VAL A 112 -9.29 11.23 0.91
C VAL A 112 -10.06 11.29 2.23
N ASN A 113 -11.15 10.56 2.35
CA ASN A 113 -11.98 10.50 3.55
C ASN A 113 -11.18 10.09 4.80
N ILE A 114 -10.27 9.11 4.70
CA ILE A 114 -9.39 8.74 5.83
C ILE A 114 -8.47 9.92 6.21
N SER A 115 -7.85 10.58 5.23
CA SER A 115 -6.96 11.70 5.48
C SER A 115 -7.65 12.91 6.10
N GLU A 116 -8.90 13.18 5.71
CA GLU A 116 -9.73 14.24 6.26
C GLU A 116 -10.13 13.95 7.70
N LEU A 117 -10.58 12.72 7.99
CA LEU A 117 -10.92 12.30 9.35
C LEU A 117 -9.71 12.40 10.29
N LEU A 118 -8.51 11.99 9.82
CA LEU A 118 -7.26 12.18 10.57
C LEU A 118 -6.99 13.67 10.84
N GLY A 119 -7.22 14.52 9.83
CA GLY A 119 -7.06 15.97 9.93
C GLY A 119 -8.01 16.62 10.93
N CYS A 120 -9.30 16.25 10.92
CA CYS A 120 -10.28 16.76 11.88
C CYS A 120 -9.88 16.44 13.32
N ILE A 121 -9.53 15.19 13.62
CA ILE A 121 -9.12 14.80 14.98
C ILE A 121 -7.83 15.51 15.39
N LEU A 122 -6.88 15.69 14.47
CA LEU A 122 -5.65 16.42 14.75
C LEU A 122 -5.92 17.89 15.12
N ILE A 123 -6.84 18.55 14.40
CA ILE A 123 -7.25 19.93 14.69
C ILE A 123 -7.89 19.99 16.08
N ASP A 124 -8.83 19.09 16.37
CA ASP A 124 -9.52 19.04 17.67
C ASP A 124 -8.52 18.80 18.82
N ALA A 125 -7.57 17.88 18.64
CA ALA A 125 -6.54 17.58 19.62
C ALA A 125 -5.58 18.76 19.84
N GLY A 126 -5.20 19.48 18.77
CA GLY A 126 -4.38 20.68 18.86
C GLY A 126 -5.06 21.82 19.63
N GLN A 127 -6.37 22.01 19.41
CA GLN A 127 -7.15 23.03 20.12
C GLN A 127 -7.34 22.71 21.60
N VAL A 128 -7.65 21.45 21.93
CA VAL A 128 -7.89 21.02 23.33
C VAL A 128 -6.58 20.93 24.12
N GLY A 129 -5.50 20.45 23.49
CA GLY A 129 -4.23 20.21 24.17
C GLY A 129 -3.33 21.44 24.27
N GLY A 130 -3.50 22.46 23.43
CA GLY A 130 -2.54 23.58 23.32
C GLY A 130 -1.16 23.14 22.83
N HIS A 131 -1.07 21.98 22.16
CA HIS A 131 0.17 21.39 21.67
C HIS A 131 0.45 21.90 20.25
N THR A 132 1.70 22.30 19.98
CA THR A 132 2.15 22.69 18.64
C THR A 132 2.62 21.47 17.86
N ILE A 133 2.17 21.33 16.61
CA ILE A 133 2.62 20.27 15.71
C ILE A 133 4.08 20.52 15.29
N ASN A 134 4.96 19.55 15.55
CA ASN A 134 6.29 19.55 14.96
C ASN A 134 6.27 18.83 13.60
N PHE A 135 6.07 19.60 12.53
CA PHE A 135 5.97 19.06 11.17
C PHE A 135 7.24 18.33 10.70
N LYS A 136 8.42 18.72 11.20
CA LYS A 136 9.67 18.04 10.87
C LYS A 136 9.68 16.62 11.42
N ILE A 137 9.40 16.46 12.71
CA ILE A 137 9.33 15.15 13.38
C ILE A 137 8.23 14.29 12.76
N ALA A 138 7.05 14.87 12.52
CA ALA A 138 5.94 14.17 11.87
C ALA A 138 6.33 13.64 10.47
N ASN A 139 7.05 14.42 9.68
CA ASN A 139 7.51 13.96 8.37
C ASN A 139 8.58 12.85 8.47
N GLU A 140 9.52 12.97 9.41
CA GLU A 140 10.53 11.94 9.68
C GLU A 140 9.90 10.61 10.08
N GLU A 141 8.91 10.62 10.99
CA GLU A 141 8.19 9.41 11.40
C GLU A 141 7.34 8.82 10.27
N ALA A 142 6.73 9.66 9.42
CA ALA A 142 5.99 9.19 8.24
C ALA A 142 6.92 8.46 7.25
N VAL A 143 8.07 9.06 6.94
CA VAL A 143 9.09 8.44 6.06
C VAL A 143 9.59 7.14 6.66
N ARG A 144 9.87 7.10 7.96
CA ARG A 144 10.29 5.88 8.65
C ARG A 144 9.26 4.77 8.52
N LEU A 145 7.98 5.06 8.79
CA LEU A 145 6.91 4.07 8.69
C LEU A 145 6.79 3.51 7.26
N LEU A 146 6.85 4.38 6.25
CA LEU A 146 6.82 3.98 4.84
C LEU A 146 8.04 3.12 4.49
N ASN A 147 9.24 3.46 4.95
CA ASN A 147 10.44 2.65 4.71
C ASN A 147 10.33 1.26 5.35
N GLU A 148 9.86 1.17 6.59
CA GLU A 148 9.62 -0.12 7.24
C GLU A 148 8.58 -0.96 6.50
N ALA A 149 7.53 -0.32 5.95
CA ALA A 149 6.53 -0.98 5.14
C ALA A 149 7.11 -1.48 3.81
N SER A 150 7.95 -0.69 3.15
CA SER A 150 8.64 -1.09 1.91
C SER A 150 9.52 -2.31 2.13
N LEU A 151 10.36 -2.30 3.17
CA LEU A 151 11.24 -3.43 3.49
C LEU A 151 10.45 -4.71 3.78
N ALA A 152 9.36 -4.60 4.54
CA ALA A 152 8.48 -5.74 4.81
C ALA A 152 7.78 -6.24 3.53
N ALA A 153 7.26 -5.34 2.71
CA ALA A 153 6.63 -5.67 1.43
C ALA A 153 7.60 -6.36 0.48
N GLU A 154 8.83 -5.85 0.33
CA GLU A 154 9.86 -6.48 -0.51
C GLU A 154 10.19 -7.89 -0.06
N LYS A 155 10.29 -8.12 1.26
CA LYS A 155 10.52 -9.45 1.82
C LYS A 155 9.41 -10.43 1.48
N ASP A 156 8.15 -9.99 1.52
CA ASP A 156 7.00 -10.85 1.22
C ASP A 156 6.79 -11.05 -0.28
N ILE A 157 7.02 -10.01 -1.09
CA ILE A 157 6.98 -10.07 -2.55
C ILE A 157 7.99 -11.07 -3.11
N LYS A 158 9.20 -11.15 -2.53
CA LYS A 158 10.21 -12.17 -2.89
C LYS A 158 9.73 -13.61 -2.65
N LYS A 159 8.80 -13.82 -1.72
CA LYS A 159 8.19 -15.15 -1.48
C LYS A 159 7.03 -15.41 -2.45
N ILE A 160 6.29 -14.37 -2.81
CA ILE A 160 5.13 -14.46 -3.72
C ILE A 160 5.61 -14.76 -5.14
N PHE A 161 6.57 -14.00 -5.64
CA PHE A 161 7.19 -14.23 -6.92
C PHE A 161 8.53 -14.92 -6.65
N ILE A 162 8.53 -16.24 -6.50
CA ILE A 162 9.77 -17.02 -6.60
C ILE A 162 10.40 -16.63 -7.94
N ASP A 163 11.69 -16.30 -7.94
CA ASP A 163 12.43 -16.00 -9.16
C ASP A 163 12.22 -17.16 -10.12
N ILE A 164 11.36 -16.95 -11.12
CA ILE A 164 11.14 -17.92 -12.19
C ILE A 164 12.53 -18.10 -12.77
N PRO A 165 13.12 -19.31 -12.72
CA PRO A 165 14.37 -19.54 -13.42
C PRO A 165 14.11 -19.08 -14.83
N ASN A 166 14.93 -18.16 -15.34
CA ASN A 166 14.86 -17.77 -16.74
C ASN A 166 14.81 -19.08 -17.52
N TYR A 167 13.63 -19.43 -18.05
CA TYR A 167 13.52 -20.44 -19.09
C TYR A 167 14.16 -19.76 -20.30
N GLN A 168 15.49 -19.86 -20.35
CA GLN A 168 16.31 -19.65 -21.53
C GLN A 168 16.07 -20.79 -22.50
#